data_AF-A0A6A7Y1T1-F1
#
_entry.id   AF-A0A6A7Y1T1-F1
#
_cell.length_a   1.000
_cell.length_b   1.000
_cell.length_c   1.000
_cell.angle_alpha   90.00
_cell.angle_beta   90.00
_cell.angle_gamma   90.00
#
_symmetry.space_group_name_H-M   'P 1'
#
loop_
_entity.id
_entity.type
_entity.pdbx_description
1 polymer ?
#
loop_
_entity_poly.entity_id
_entity_poly.type
_entity_poly.pdbx_seq_one_letter_code
_entity_poly.pdbx_strand_id
1 'polypeptide(L)'
;MIDHLGISVSDFARARAFYLAALAPIGIGVVMEVSAEETGSTAFTGFGADGKPFFWIGERAGQNGGLHVAFAVPERRLVDAFHAAALAAGGRDNGAPGLRPHYHPNYYGAFVLDADGNNIEAVCHTPT
;
A
#
# COMPACT_ATOMS: atom_id res chain seq x y z
N MET A 1 -16.80 5.92 0.60
CA MET A 1 -16.76 4.48 0.91
C MET A 1 -16.18 3.79 -0.30
N ILE A 2 -15.08 3.05 -0.14
CA ILE A 2 -14.43 2.24 -1.18
C ILE A 2 -14.53 0.78 -0.68
N ASP A 3 -14.96 -0.15 -1.53
CA ASP A 3 -15.02 -1.57 -1.17
C ASP A 3 -13.67 -2.26 -1.37
N HIS A 4 -13.09 -2.10 -2.57
CA HIS A 4 -11.75 -2.53 -2.93
C HIS A 4 -11.23 -1.70 -4.12
N LEU A 5 -9.93 -1.76 -4.38
CA LEU A 5 -9.32 -1.26 -5.61
C LEU A 5 -8.29 -2.27 -6.13
N GLY A 6 -7.98 -2.17 -7.43
CA GLY A 6 -6.90 -2.92 -8.07
C GLY A 6 -5.96 -2.00 -8.81
N ILE A 7 -4.66 -2.29 -8.71
CA ILE A 7 -3.60 -1.54 -9.39
C ILE A 7 -2.79 -2.47 -10.28
N SER A 8 -2.27 -1.90 -11.36
CA SER A 8 -1.32 -2.58 -12.23
C SER A 8 0.11 -2.30 -11.79
N VAL A 9 0.94 -3.33 -11.83
CA VAL A 9 2.36 -3.29 -11.49
C VAL A 9 3.19 -3.87 -12.63
N SER A 10 4.45 -3.41 -12.78
CA SER A 10 5.33 -3.88 -13.87
C SER A 10 5.99 -5.22 -13.60
N ASP A 11 6.17 -5.57 -12.33
CA ASP A 11 6.80 -6.82 -11.89
C ASP A 11 6.01 -7.33 -10.68
N PHE A 12 5.22 -8.38 -10.90
CA PHE A 12 4.33 -8.92 -9.89
C PHE A 12 5.06 -9.44 -8.65
N ALA A 13 6.15 -10.18 -8.85
CA ALA A 13 6.89 -10.78 -7.74
C ALA A 13 7.53 -9.70 -6.85
N ARG A 14 8.13 -8.69 -7.47
CA ARG A 14 8.72 -7.54 -6.77
C ARG A 14 7.67 -6.72 -6.05
N ALA A 15 6.56 -6.39 -6.71
CA ALA A 15 5.48 -5.63 -6.08
C ALA A 15 4.84 -6.39 -4.91
N ARG A 16 4.58 -7.70 -5.09
CA ARG A 16 4.04 -8.55 -4.03
C ARG A 16 4.95 -8.58 -2.81
N ALA A 17 6.26 -8.74 -3.00
CA ALA A 17 7.23 -8.70 -1.91
C ALA A 17 7.24 -7.34 -1.19
N PHE A 18 7.20 -6.23 -1.94
CA PHE A 18 7.11 -4.89 -1.40
C PHE A 18 5.86 -4.70 -0.54
N TYR A 19 4.67 -4.97 -1.10
CA TYR A 19 3.41 -4.74 -0.38
C TYR A 19 3.22 -5.67 0.81
N LEU A 20 3.71 -6.92 0.73
CA LEU A 20 3.71 -7.83 1.86
C LEU A 20 4.53 -7.26 3.03
N ALA A 21 5.71 -6.72 2.77
CA ALA A 21 6.57 -6.15 3.80
C ALA A 21 6.06 -4.79 4.30
N ALA A 22 5.69 -3.89 3.39
CA ALA A 22 5.26 -2.53 3.70
C ALA A 22 3.96 -2.49 4.52
N LEU A 23 3.00 -3.38 4.21
CA LEU A 23 1.66 -3.36 4.80
C LEU A 23 1.53 -4.22 6.06
N ALA A 24 2.47 -5.14 6.32
CA ALA A 24 2.44 -6.00 7.50
C ALA A 24 2.36 -5.23 8.85
N PRO A 25 3.12 -4.13 9.08
CA PRO A 25 3.06 -3.40 10.34
C PRO A 25 1.70 -2.78 10.65
N ILE A 26 0.88 -2.54 9.63
CA ILE A 26 -0.45 -1.93 9.75
C ILE A 26 -1.58 -2.98 9.72
N GLY A 27 -1.22 -4.25 9.93
CA GLY A 27 -2.18 -5.36 10.05
C GLY A 27 -2.76 -5.84 8.72
N ILE A 28 -2.15 -5.46 7.59
CA ILE A 28 -2.61 -5.84 6.27
C ILE A 28 -1.68 -6.91 5.70
N GLY A 29 -2.26 -8.02 5.25
CA GLY A 29 -1.53 -9.15 4.68
C GLY A 29 -2.21 -9.71 3.44
N VAL A 30 -1.65 -10.79 2.88
CA VAL A 30 -2.29 -11.51 1.77
C VAL A 30 -3.53 -12.24 2.29
N VAL A 31 -4.67 -11.94 1.70
CA VAL A 31 -5.96 -12.57 2.01
C VAL A 31 -6.38 -13.52 0.90
N MET A 32 -6.07 -13.19 -0.36
CA MET A 32 -6.46 -13.99 -1.52
C MET A 32 -5.38 -13.97 -2.59
N GLU A 33 -5.19 -15.10 -3.26
CA GLU A 33 -4.43 -15.20 -4.49
C GLU A 33 -5.33 -15.81 -5.57
N VAL A 34 -5.33 -15.20 -6.76
CA VAL A 34 -6.04 -15.70 -7.93
C VAL A 34 -5.03 -15.95 -9.02
N SER A 35 -5.00 -17.17 -9.54
CA SER A 35 -4.05 -17.57 -10.57
C SER A 35 -4.39 -17.00 -11.95
N ALA A 36 -3.39 -16.95 -12.83
CA ALA A 36 -3.62 -16.57 -14.23
C ALA A 36 -4.53 -17.57 -14.98
N GLU A 37 -4.58 -18.83 -14.54
CA GLU A 37 -5.49 -19.83 -15.09
C GLU A 37 -6.95 -19.49 -14.75
N GLU A 38 -7.22 -19.12 -13.49
CA GLU A 38 -8.57 -18.71 -13.05
C GLU A 38 -9.05 -17.42 -13.73
N THR A 39 -8.15 -16.47 -13.99
CA THR A 39 -8.50 -15.21 -14.68
C THR A 39 -8.42 -15.29 -16.20
N GLY A 40 -7.88 -16.38 -16.75
CA GLY A 40 -7.54 -16.53 -18.16
C GLY A 40 -6.50 -15.53 -18.68
N SER A 41 -5.77 -14.82 -17.81
CA SER A 41 -4.81 -13.79 -18.21
C SER A 41 -3.69 -13.55 -17.19
N THR A 42 -3.98 -12.85 -16.09
CA THR A 42 -2.99 -12.36 -15.12
C THR A 42 -3.30 -12.87 -13.72
N ALA A 43 -2.27 -13.24 -12.95
CA ALA A 43 -2.43 -13.53 -11.53
C ALA A 43 -2.63 -12.26 -10.70
N PHE A 44 -3.41 -12.36 -9.62
CA PHE A 44 -3.66 -11.26 -8.70
C PHE A 44 -3.37 -11.67 -7.26
N THR A 45 -2.83 -10.74 -6.47
CA THR A 45 -2.75 -10.86 -5.02
C THR A 45 -3.64 -9.80 -4.37
N GLY A 46 -4.58 -10.24 -3.56
CA GLY A 46 -5.47 -9.41 -2.77
C GLY A 46 -4.96 -9.27 -1.35
N PHE A 47 -4.52 -8.07 -1.01
CA PHE A 47 -4.16 -7.67 0.34
C PHE A 47 -5.38 -7.15 1.10
N GLY A 48 -5.42 -7.42 2.40
CA GLY A 48 -6.46 -6.93 3.28
C GLY A 48 -6.28 -7.32 4.73
N ALA A 49 -7.36 -7.21 5.49
CA ALA A 49 -7.42 -7.53 6.91
C ALA A 49 -8.73 -8.29 7.19
N ASP A 50 -8.77 -9.03 8.30
CA ASP A 50 -9.97 -9.75 8.78
C ASP A 50 -10.64 -10.65 7.72
N GLY A 51 -9.82 -11.29 6.88
CA GLY A 51 -10.30 -12.19 5.83
C GLY A 51 -10.96 -11.49 4.64
N LYS A 52 -10.93 -10.15 4.55
CA LYS A 52 -11.46 -9.38 3.41
C LYS A 52 -10.33 -8.71 2.61
N PRO A 53 -10.11 -9.08 1.33
CA PRO A 53 -9.19 -8.35 0.46
C PRO A 53 -9.80 -7.03 0.00
N PHE A 54 -9.02 -5.95 0.02
CA PHE A 54 -9.45 -4.62 -0.45
C PHE A 54 -8.41 -3.87 -1.29
N PHE A 55 -7.17 -4.36 -1.35
CA PHE A 55 -6.11 -3.80 -2.18
C PHE A 55 -5.48 -4.88 -3.05
N TRP A 56 -5.70 -4.79 -4.36
CA TRP A 56 -5.28 -5.81 -5.31
C TRP A 56 -4.13 -5.32 -6.18
N ILE A 57 -3.17 -6.21 -6.43
CA ILE A 57 -2.12 -6.00 -7.44
C ILE A 57 -2.23 -7.07 -8.51
N GLY A 58 -1.93 -6.71 -9.76
CA GLY A 58 -1.79 -7.64 -10.89
C GLY A 58 -0.83 -7.10 -11.93
N GLU A 59 -0.10 -7.98 -12.62
CA GLU A 59 0.86 -7.56 -13.64
C GLU A 59 0.17 -7.07 -14.91
N ARG A 60 0.59 -5.91 -15.43
CA ARG A 60 0.12 -5.44 -16.74
C ARG A 60 1.22 -4.67 -17.46
N ALA A 61 1.36 -4.96 -18.76
CA ALA A 61 2.22 -4.20 -19.65
C ALA A 61 1.62 -2.80 -19.90
N GLY A 62 2.47 -1.76 -19.86
CA GLY A 62 2.08 -0.37 -20.15
C GLY A 62 2.59 0.63 -19.11
N GLN A 63 1.91 1.77 -19.01
CA GLN A 63 2.20 2.77 -17.98
C GLN A 63 1.69 2.28 -16.63
N ASN A 64 2.63 1.97 -15.73
CA ASN A 64 2.38 1.72 -14.32
C ASN A 64 2.87 2.93 -13.52
N GLY A 65 2.30 3.18 -12.34
CA GLY A 65 2.67 4.31 -11.49
C GLY A 65 1.73 5.51 -11.51
N GLY A 66 2.01 6.49 -10.65
CA GLY A 66 1.28 7.76 -10.57
C GLY A 66 -0.05 7.70 -9.80
N LEU A 67 -0.49 6.52 -9.34
CA LEU A 67 -1.62 6.42 -8.42
C LEU A 67 -1.19 6.81 -7.01
N HIS A 68 -2.12 7.40 -6.25
CA HIS A 68 -1.98 7.62 -4.82
C HIS A 68 -2.99 6.77 -4.04
N VAL A 69 -2.52 6.00 -3.07
CA VAL A 69 -3.35 5.14 -2.20
C VAL A 69 -2.94 5.36 -0.76
N ALA A 70 -3.90 5.74 0.09
CA ALA A 70 -3.70 5.98 1.52
C ALA A 70 -4.44 4.95 2.37
N PHE A 71 -3.72 4.30 3.29
CA PHE A 71 -4.26 3.36 4.26
C PHE A 71 -4.44 4.06 5.60
N ALA A 72 -5.68 4.14 6.08
CA ALA A 72 -5.98 4.72 7.38
C ALA A 72 -5.56 3.76 8.50
N VAL A 73 -4.85 4.30 9.50
CA VAL A 73 -4.41 3.57 10.70
C VAL A 73 -4.86 4.31 11.97
N PRO A 74 -5.12 3.59 13.08
CA PRO A 74 -5.66 4.20 14.29
C PRO A 74 -4.62 4.95 15.15
N GLU A 75 -3.32 4.72 14.93
CA GLU A 75 -2.24 5.24 15.79
C GLU A 75 -1.06 5.75 14.95
N ARG A 76 -0.42 6.84 15.40
CA ARG A 76 0.71 7.44 14.66
C ARG A 76 1.92 6.51 14.54
N ARG A 77 2.20 5.71 15.57
CA ARG A 77 3.29 4.72 15.54
C ARG A 77 3.17 3.71 14.40
N LEU A 78 1.95 3.46 13.90
CA LEU A 78 1.73 2.56 12.77
C LEU A 78 2.12 3.21 11.45
N VAL A 79 2.00 4.53 11.34
CA VAL A 79 2.53 5.32 10.22
C VAL A 79 4.06 5.24 10.19
N ASP A 80 4.71 5.40 11.34
CA ASP A 80 6.17 5.24 11.46
C ASP A 80 6.63 3.83 11.06
N ALA A 81 5.92 2.81 11.57
CA ALA A 81 6.26 1.41 11.30
C ALA A 81 6.05 1.03 9.82
N PHE A 82 4.94 1.50 9.20
CA PHE A 82 4.72 1.38 7.76
C PHE A 82 5.87 1.99 6.97
N HIS A 83 6.24 3.24 7.27
CA HIS A 83 7.28 3.95 6.52
C HIS A 83 8.62 3.24 6.59
N ALA A 84 9.04 2.86 7.81
CA ALA A 84 10.28 2.12 8.01
C ALA A 84 10.30 0.79 7.24
N ALA A 85 9.21 0.02 7.29
CA ALA A 85 9.11 -1.26 6.59
C ALA A 85 9.08 -1.09 5.07
N ALA A 86 8.35 -0.09 4.57
CA ALA A 86 8.27 0.20 3.14
C ALA A 86 9.63 0.64 2.56
N LEU A 87 10.40 1.45 3.29
CA LEU A 87 11.77 1.79 2.91
C LEU A 87 12.70 0.57 2.94
N ALA A 88 12.62 -0.25 3.98
CA ALA A 88 13.41 -1.48 4.08
C ALA A 88 13.08 -2.48 2.95
N ALA A 89 11.86 -2.45 2.44
CA ALA A 89 11.39 -3.26 1.31
C ALA A 89 11.80 -2.69 -0.07
N GLY A 90 12.60 -1.63 -0.12
CA GLY A 90 13.09 -1.01 -1.37
C GLY A 90 12.20 0.12 -1.91
N GLY A 91 11.20 0.57 -1.14
CA GLY A 91 10.46 1.79 -1.46
C GLY A 91 11.35 3.02 -1.36
N ARG A 92 10.99 4.08 -2.10
CA ARG A 92 11.69 5.36 -2.06
C ARG A 92 10.91 6.35 -1.21
N ASP A 93 11.60 7.04 -0.32
CA ASP A 93 10.95 8.07 0.51
C ASP A 93 10.31 9.16 -0.36
N ASN A 94 9.10 9.54 -0.01
CA ASN A 94 8.34 10.63 -0.64
C ASN A 94 7.75 11.59 0.41
N GLY A 95 8.14 11.41 1.68
CA GLY A 95 7.66 12.21 2.79
C GLY A 95 7.68 11.41 4.08
N ALA A 96 8.68 11.68 4.92
CA ALA A 96 8.82 11.07 6.24
C ALA A 96 7.57 11.22 7.13
N PRO A 97 7.37 10.34 8.13
CA PRO A 97 6.30 10.45 9.11
C PRO A 97 6.25 11.82 9.76
N GLY A 98 5.06 12.42 9.82
CA GLY A 98 4.90 13.72 10.44
C GLY A 98 3.52 14.33 10.24
N LEU A 99 3.27 15.43 10.95
CA LEU A 99 2.05 16.20 10.77
C LEU A 99 2.01 16.88 9.41
N ARG A 100 0.82 16.89 8.79
CA ARG A 100 0.47 17.62 7.57
C ARG A 100 -0.59 18.68 7.92
N PRO A 101 -0.22 19.77 8.64
CA PRO A 101 -1.20 20.72 9.17
C PRO A 101 -1.95 21.51 8.07
N HIS A 102 -1.45 21.49 6.84
CA HIS A 102 -2.13 22.04 5.67
C HIS A 102 -3.35 21.21 5.20
N TYR A 103 -3.50 19.96 5.66
CA TYR A 103 -4.73 19.17 5.48
C TYR A 103 -5.69 19.38 6.66
N HIS A 104 -5.25 19.07 7.88
CA HIS A 104 -5.90 19.43 9.15
C HIS A 104 -4.95 19.16 10.34
N PRO A 105 -5.22 19.67 11.56
CA PRO A 105 -4.27 19.63 12.69
C PRO A 105 -3.82 18.24 13.16
N ASN A 106 -4.59 17.20 12.85
CA ASN A 106 -4.33 15.82 13.30
C ASN A 106 -3.91 14.87 12.17
N TYR A 107 -3.71 15.38 10.95
CA TYR A 107 -3.30 14.54 9.82
C TYR A 107 -1.83 14.17 10.01
N TYR A 108 -1.54 12.95 10.46
CA TYR A 108 -0.19 12.43 10.59
C TYR A 108 0.02 11.34 9.53
N GLY A 109 0.94 11.57 8.59
CA GLY A 109 1.10 10.70 7.43
C GLY A 109 2.56 10.50 7.03
N ALA A 110 2.80 9.41 6.30
CA ALA A 110 4.09 9.09 5.67
C ALA A 110 3.85 8.53 4.26
N PHE A 111 4.77 8.83 3.34
CA PHE A 111 4.61 8.59 1.92
C PHE A 111 5.84 7.87 1.37
N VAL A 112 5.60 6.79 0.62
CA VAL A 112 6.64 6.00 -0.02
C VAL A 112 6.24 5.70 -1.46
N LEU A 113 7.14 5.95 -2.39
CA LEU A 113 6.98 5.49 -3.77
C LEU A 113 7.33 4.01 -3.86
N ASP A 114 6.45 3.21 -4.43
CA ASP A 114 6.78 1.85 -4.83
C ASP A 114 7.73 1.84 -6.06
N ALA A 115 8.05 0.65 -6.55
CA ALA A 115 8.96 0.47 -7.68
C ALA A 115 8.38 0.93 -9.03
N ASP A 116 7.05 1.07 -9.13
CA ASP A 116 6.33 1.60 -10.30
C ASP A 116 6.10 3.11 -10.18
N GLY A 117 6.34 3.73 -9.02
CA GLY A 117 6.10 5.13 -8.77
C GLY A 117 4.68 5.46 -8.29
N ASN A 118 3.93 4.48 -7.78
CA ASN A 118 2.70 4.74 -7.02
C ASN A 118 3.07 5.34 -5.65
N ASN A 119 2.34 6.37 -5.24
CA ASN A 119 2.52 7.04 -3.95
C ASN A 119 1.67 6.38 -2.86
N ILE A 120 2.29 5.51 -2.07
CA ILE A 120 1.64 4.73 -1.02
C ILE A 120 1.78 5.46 0.31
N GLU A 121 0.65 5.65 0.99
CA GLU A 121 0.57 6.38 2.25
C GLU A 121 -0.02 5.49 3.36
N ALA A 122 0.51 5.67 4.57
CA ALA A 122 -0.23 5.38 5.79
C ALA A 122 -0.58 6.69 6.48
N VAL A 123 -1.84 6.83 6.93
CA VAL A 123 -2.35 8.05 7.55
C VAL A 123 -3.10 7.78 8.83
N CYS A 124 -2.81 8.56 9.85
CA CYS A 124 -3.50 8.59 11.12
C CYS A 124 -4.18 9.95 11.29
N HIS A 125 -5.48 9.97 11.56
CA HIS A 125 -6.26 11.21 11.77
C HIS A 125 -6.52 11.51 13.26
N THR A 126 -6.07 10.64 14.16
CA THR A 126 -6.23 10.83 15.61
C THR A 126 -5.17 11.78 16.17
N PRO A 127 -5.43 12.41 17.34
CA PRO A 127 -4.49 13.36 17.94
C PRO A 127 -3.17 12.75 18.43
N THR A 128 -3.09 11.43 18.60
CA THR A 128 -1.95 10.71 19.21
C THR A 128 -1.77 9.34 18.59
#